data_AF-A0A9X8EQA1-F1
#
_entry.id   AF-A0A9X8EQA1-F1
#
_cell.length_a   1.000
_cell.length_b   1.000
_cell.length_c   1.000
_cell.angle_alpha   90.00
_cell.angle_beta   90.00
_cell.angle_gamma   90.00
#
_symmetry.space_group_name_H-M   'P 1'
#
loop_
_entity.id
_entity.type
_entity.pdbx_description
1 polymer ?
#
loop_
_entity_poly.entity_id
_entity_poly.type
_entity_poly.pdbx_seq_one_letter_code
_entity_poly.pdbx_strand_id
1 'polypeptide(L)' 'MHKKPGIAFVIGWLLLICGCQSYSPPPPRVVAVGCQPPPAPATWFMEPREPNLTQRMLNELSPSPGMVTTD' A
#
# COMPACT_ATOMS: atom_id res chain seq x y z
N MET A 1 34.89 20.50 44.06
CA MET A 1 33.66 19.82 44.54
C MET A 1 33.05 19.07 43.35
N HIS A 2 33.46 17.82 43.12
CA HIS A 2 33.02 17.03 41.97
C HIS A 2 31.65 16.41 42.30
N LYS A 3 30.58 16.93 41.68
CA LYS A 3 29.24 16.34 41.81
C LYS A 3 29.21 15.05 40.97
N LYS A 4 28.94 13.92 41.61
CA LYS A 4 28.85 12.61 40.95
C LYS A 4 27.64 12.66 40.00
N PRO A 5 27.83 12.43 38.68
CA PRO A 5 26.71 12.41 37.76
C PRO A 5 25.80 11.24 38.13
N GLY A 6 24.52 11.51 38.27
CA GLY A 6 23.52 10.48 38.52
C GLY A 6 23.47 9.49 37.36
N ILE A 7 23.18 8.23 37.65
CA ILE A 7 23.14 7.13 36.68
C ILE A 7 22.22 7.49 35.48
N ALA A 8 21.11 8.18 35.73
CA ALA A 8 20.21 8.67 34.68
C ALA A 8 20.88 9.65 33.69
N PHE A 9 21.80 10.50 34.15
CA PHE A 9 22.53 11.42 33.28
C PHE A 9 23.51 10.67 32.38
N VAL A 10 24.21 9.67 32.94
CA VAL A 10 25.13 8.81 32.19
C VAL A 10 24.37 8.01 31.14
N ILE A 11 23.22 7.43 31.48
CA ILE A 11 22.38 6.68 30.55
C ILE A 11 21.81 7.59 29.46
N GLY A 12 21.32 8.79 29.83
CA GLY A 12 20.84 9.78 28.88
C GLY A 12 21.91 10.24 27.90
N TRP A 13 23.13 10.49 28.39
CA TRP A 13 24.29 10.81 27.53
C TRP A 13 24.69 9.65 26.63
N LEU A 14 24.67 8.42 27.16
CA LEU A 14 25.00 7.23 26.38
C LEU A 14 23.99 7.00 25.26
N LEU A 15 22.68 7.19 25.52
CA LEU A 15 21.63 7.11 24.50
C LEU A 15 21.70 8.25 23.49
N LEU A 16 22.12 9.45 23.91
CA LEU A 16 22.30 10.60 23.02
C LEU A 16 23.48 10.42 22.08
N ILE A 17 24.60 9.86 22.56
CA ILE A 17 25.79 9.55 21.76
C ILE A 17 25.57 8.29 20.90
N CYS A 18 24.86 7.30 21.46
CA CYS A 18 24.38 6.11 20.75
C CYS A 18 23.04 6.39 20.03
N GLY A 19 22.78 7.67 19.72
CA GLY A 19 21.63 8.06 18.92
C GLY A 19 21.67 7.28 17.63
N CYS A 20 20.68 6.39 17.45
CA CYS A 20 20.52 5.56 16.28
C CYS A 20 20.59 6.45 15.04
N GLN A 21 21.72 6.42 14.34
CA GLN A 21 21.73 6.74 12.94
C GLN A 21 20.95 5.62 12.24
N SER A 22 19.63 5.74 12.26
CA SER A 22 18.76 5.04 11.34
C SER A 22 19.13 5.54 9.96
N TYR A 23 20.18 4.93 9.40
CA TYR A 23 20.60 5.16 8.03
C TYR A 23 19.46 4.69 7.15
N SER A 24 18.57 5.62 6.81
CA SER A 24 17.62 5.42 5.75
C SER A 24 18.44 5.52 4.46
N PRO A 25 18.55 4.44 3.65
CA PRO A 25 19.17 4.58 2.36
C PRO A 25 18.40 5.68 1.60
N PRO A 26 19.09 6.63 0.95
CA PRO A 26 18.41 7.62 0.14
C PRO A 26 17.51 6.86 -0.86
N PRO A 27 16.28 7.35 -1.11
CA PRO A 27 15.39 6.70 -2.05
C PRO A 27 16.17 6.50 -3.37
N PRO A 28 16.07 5.31 -3.99
CA PRO A 28 16.81 5.04 -5.21
C PRO A 28 16.55 6.19 -6.17
N ARG A 29 17.62 6.82 -6.66
CA ARG A 29 17.50 7.81 -7.72
C ARG A 29 16.83 7.07 -8.87
N VAL A 30 15.57 7.37 -9.12
CA VAL A 30 14.89 6.95 -10.34
C VAL A 30 15.61 7.73 -11.43
N VAL A 31 16.73 7.18 -11.87
CA VAL A 31 17.30 7.53 -13.17
C VAL A 31 16.27 6.95 -14.12
N ALA A 32 15.33 7.79 -14.52
CA ALA A 32 14.62 7.55 -15.75
C ALA A 32 15.71 7.52 -16.82
N VAL A 33 16.29 6.34 -17.05
CA VAL A 33 16.88 6.00 -18.35
C VAL A 33 15.87 6.54 -19.33
N GLY A 34 16.27 7.44 -20.23
CA GLY A 34 15.36 8.22 -21.07
C GLY A 34 14.43 7.33 -21.87
N CYS A 35 13.37 6.85 -21.22
CA CYS A 35 12.42 5.93 -21.76
C CYS A 35 11.52 6.78 -22.63
N GLN A 36 11.40 6.35 -23.87
CA GLN A 36 10.41 6.94 -24.76
C GLN A 36 9.04 6.76 -24.11
N PRO A 37 8.17 7.78 -24.14
CA PRO A 37 6.81 7.64 -23.63
C PRO A 37 6.15 6.41 -24.23
N PRO A 38 5.39 5.63 -23.44
CA PRO A 38 4.64 4.51 -23.99
C PRO A 38 3.74 5.02 -25.13
N PRO A 39 3.50 4.20 -26.16
CA PRO A 39 2.59 4.59 -27.24
C PRO A 39 1.22 4.94 -26.65
N ALA A 40 0.52 5.87 -27.30
CA ALA A 40 -0.85 6.19 -26.93
C ALA A 40 -1.66 4.88 -26.87
N PRO A 41 -2.46 4.66 -25.81
CA PRO A 41 -3.31 3.48 -25.76
C PRO A 41 -4.16 3.46 -27.02
N ALA A 42 -4.29 2.28 -27.64
CA ALA A 42 -5.28 2.12 -28.69
C ALA A 42 -6.61 2.64 -28.16
N THR A 43 -7.40 3.28 -29.01
CA THR A 43 -8.80 3.62 -28.72
C THR A 43 -9.55 2.32 -28.50
N TRP A 44 -9.41 1.73 -27.32
CA TRP A 44 -10.25 0.64 -26.87
C TRP A 44 -11.66 1.20 -26.88
N PHE A 45 -12.54 0.50 -27.59
CA PHE A 45 -13.95 0.74 -27.47
C PHE A 45 -14.29 0.41 -26.02
N MET A 46 -14.50 1.44 -25.19
CA MET A 46 -15.01 1.18 -23.87
C MET A 46 -16.45 0.77 -24.06
N GLU A 47 -16.72 -0.52 -23.87
CA GLU A 47 -18.09 -1.02 -23.85
C GLU A 47 -18.89 -0.08 -22.93
N PRO A 48 -20.00 0.50 -23.40
CA PRO A 48 -20.82 1.36 -22.57
C PRO A 48 -21.18 0.63 -21.29
N ARG A 49 -21.06 1.33 -20.14
CA ARG A 49 -21.44 0.78 -18.85
C ARG A 49 -22.91 0.36 -18.90
N GLU A 50 -23.17 -0.94 -18.95
CA GLU A 50 -24.53 -1.47 -19.04
C GLU A 50 -25.25 -1.12 -17.72
N PRO A 51 -26.36 -0.35 -17.76
CA PRO A 51 -26.99 0.18 -16.54
C PRO A 51 -27.53 -0.93 -15.63
N ASN A 52 -27.77 -2.12 -16.16
CA ASN A 52 -28.24 -3.28 -15.40
C ASN A 52 -27.15 -4.34 -15.15
N LEU A 53 -25.88 -4.09 -15.48
CA LEU A 53 -24.81 -5.10 -15.41
C LEU A 53 -24.76 -5.76 -14.03
N THR A 54 -24.77 -4.95 -12.97
CA THR A 54 -24.74 -5.42 -11.58
C THR A 54 -25.93 -6.31 -11.27
N GLN A 55 -27.15 -5.90 -11.66
CA GLN A 55 -28.35 -6.68 -11.40
C GLN A 55 -28.36 -8.00 -12.19
N ARG A 56 -27.89 -7.97 -13.44
CA ARG A 56 -27.75 -9.17 -14.28
C ARG A 56 -26.75 -10.14 -13.67
N MET A 57 -25.56 -9.66 -13.29
CA MET A 57 -24.54 -10.49 -12.65
C MET A 57 -25.04 -11.09 -11.33
N LEU A 58 -25.76 -10.32 -10.51
CA LEU A 58 -26.34 -10.83 -9.27
C LEU A 58 -27.37 -11.94 -9.53
N ASN A 59 -28.22 -11.81 -10.56
CA ASN A 59 -29.18 -12.84 -10.91
C ASN A 59 -28.52 -14.12 -11.43
N GLU A 60 -27.46 -14.00 -12.25
CA GLU A 60 -26.71 -15.15 -12.78
C GLU A 60 -25.86 -15.85 -11.70
N LEU A 61 -25.28 -15.09 -10.78
CA LEU A 61 -24.41 -15.60 -9.73
C LEU A 61 -25.18 -16.05 -8.49
N SER A 62 -26.44 -15.63 -8.34
CA SER A 62 -27.28 -16.11 -7.25
C SER A 62 -27.61 -17.57 -7.50
N PRO A 63 -27.49 -18.46 -6.50
CA PRO A 63 -28.07 -19.78 -6.60
C PRO A 63 -29.56 -19.61 -6.91
N SER A 64 -30.00 -20.19 -8.02
CA SER A 64 -31.43 -20.31 -8.33
C SER A 64 -32.10 -20.95 -7.11
N PRO A 65 -33.25 -20.45 -6.63
CA PRO A 65 -34.06 -21.15 -5.64
C PRO A 65 -34.56 -22.46 -6.24
N GLY A 66 -33.67 -23.45 -6.30
CA GLY A 66 -34.04 -24.84 -6.50
C GLY A 66 -34.96 -25.19 -5.35
N MET A 67 -36.16 -25.65 -5.71
CA MET A 67 -37.18 -26.19 -4.83
C MET A 67 -36.54 -26.78 -3.56
N VAL A 68 -36.73 -26.12 -2.42
CA VAL A 68 -36.36 -26.67 -1.12
C VAL A 68 -37.23 -27.90 -0.94
N THR A 69 -36.67 -29.09 -1.18
CA THR A 69 -37.29 -30.35 -0.78
C THR A 69 -37.28 -30.36 0.74
N THR A 70 -38.43 -30.05 1.35
CA THR A 70 -38.70 -30.33 2.75
C THR A 70 -38.70 -31.85 2.93
N ASP A 71 -37.84 -32.34 3.81
CA ASP A 71 -37.89 -33.70 4.39
C ASP A 71 -39.05 -33.81 5.38
#